data_AF-A0A7S1FH63-F1
#
_entry.id   AF-A0A7S1FH63-F1
#
_cell.length_a   1.000
_cell.length_b   1.000
_cell.length_c   1.000
_cell.angle_alpha   90.00
_cell.angle_beta   90.00
_cell.angle_gamma   90.00
#
_symmetry.space_group_name_H-M   'P 1'
#
loop_
_entity.id
_entity.type
_entity.pdbx_description
1 polymer ?
#
loop_
_entity_poly.entity_id
_entity_poly.type
_entity_poly.pdbx_seq_one_letter_code
_entity_poly.pdbx_strand_id
1 'polypeptide(L)'
;TAAVCPPPDFSTAQNFDLSSYVAGRWYIQEQMPTNYLPESQNYCVYAEYTLGSHLYGYEVSVRNHAEDVADPHAAHDSGNTLCAKVVDEASGKLEVAPCFLPAFLAGPYWVVDYDESAGYALISGGAPTQETAGGCSTGTGTNNAGFWIFTRQQTRNETLVT
;
A
#
# COMPACT_ATOMS: atom_id res chain seq x y z
N THR A 1 -18.72 -20.71 -12.37
CA THR A 1 -17.81 -21.39 -11.43
C THR A 1 -17.35 -20.35 -10.44
N ALA A 2 -17.40 -20.62 -9.14
CA ALA A 2 -16.85 -19.72 -8.13
C ALA A 2 -15.35 -19.52 -8.35
N ALA A 3 -14.83 -18.30 -8.14
CA ALA A 3 -13.41 -18.02 -8.31
C ALA A 3 -12.62 -18.64 -7.13
N VAL A 4 -11.52 -19.34 -7.36
CA VAL A 4 -10.65 -19.78 -6.25
C VAL A 4 -9.81 -18.59 -5.81
N CYS A 5 -9.94 -18.18 -4.55
CA CYS A 5 -9.21 -17.03 -3.99
C CYS A 5 -8.23 -17.44 -2.87
N PRO A 6 -6.97 -16.98 -2.90
CA PRO A 6 -6.36 -16.22 -4.00
C PRO A 6 -6.21 -17.09 -5.26
N PRO A 7 -6.08 -16.47 -6.45
CA PRO A 7 -5.79 -17.21 -7.67
C PRO A 7 -4.55 -18.12 -7.48
N PRO A 8 -4.53 -19.35 -8.01
CA PRO A 8 -3.42 -20.29 -7.81
C PRO A 8 -2.05 -19.77 -8.24
N ASP A 9 -2.03 -18.83 -9.19
CA ASP A 9 -0.87 -18.18 -9.79
C ASP A 9 -0.64 -16.76 -9.23
N PHE A 10 -1.36 -16.36 -8.18
CA PHE A 10 -1.12 -15.08 -7.52
C PHE A 10 0.31 -15.00 -6.99
N SER A 11 1.06 -14.04 -7.52
CA SER A 11 2.41 -13.72 -7.10
C SER A 11 2.52 -12.22 -6.81
N THR A 12 3.64 -11.84 -6.18
CA THR A 12 4.02 -10.45 -5.97
C THR A 12 5.13 -10.05 -6.95
N ALA A 13 5.51 -8.77 -6.95
CA ALA A 13 6.59 -8.25 -7.78
C ALA A 13 7.86 -9.12 -7.66
N GLN A 14 8.67 -9.13 -8.71
CA GLN A 14 9.92 -9.88 -8.75
C GLN A 14 11.07 -8.91 -8.98
N ASN A 15 12.21 -9.16 -8.32
CA ASN A 15 13.38 -8.28 -8.35
C ASN A 15 13.04 -6.85 -7.88
N PHE A 16 12.15 -6.73 -6.90
CA PHE A 16 11.80 -5.45 -6.30
C PHE A 16 13.02 -4.87 -5.57
N ASP A 17 13.28 -3.58 -5.80
CA ASP A 17 14.36 -2.83 -5.17
C ASP A 17 13.75 -1.81 -4.21
N LEU A 18 13.87 -2.09 -2.91
CA LEU A 18 13.29 -1.23 -1.88
C LEU A 18 13.90 0.17 -1.92
N SER A 19 15.20 0.27 -2.25
CA SER A 19 15.91 1.55 -2.23
C SER A 19 15.36 2.53 -3.27
N SER A 20 15.09 2.04 -4.48
CA SER A 20 14.41 2.83 -5.52
C SER A 20 12.97 3.16 -5.11
N TYR A 21 12.21 2.18 -4.63
CA TYR A 21 10.81 2.37 -4.25
C TYR A 21 10.62 3.50 -3.23
N VAL A 22 11.46 3.55 -2.19
CA VAL A 22 11.37 4.54 -1.11
C VAL A 22 12.04 5.88 -1.41
N ALA A 23 12.71 6.03 -2.56
CA ALA A 23 13.50 7.22 -2.87
C ALA A 23 12.68 8.51 -3.06
N GLY A 24 11.36 8.40 -3.17
CA GLY A 24 10.48 9.53 -3.40
C GLY A 24 9.04 9.26 -3.00
N ARG A 25 8.22 10.30 -3.11
CA ARG A 25 6.78 10.24 -2.85
C ARG A 25 6.07 9.38 -3.89
N TRP A 26 5.02 8.72 -3.45
CA TRP A 26 4.01 8.08 -4.29
C TRP A 26 2.67 8.76 -4.11
N TYR A 27 1.97 9.00 -5.22
CA TYR A 27 0.60 9.50 -5.24
C TYR A 27 -0.35 8.35 -5.53
N ILE A 28 -1.38 8.19 -4.71
CA ILE A 28 -2.36 7.14 -4.88
C ILE A 28 -3.43 7.65 -5.84
N GLN A 29 -3.51 7.01 -7.00
CA GLN A 29 -4.44 7.40 -8.06
C GLN A 29 -5.80 6.73 -7.84
N GLU A 30 -5.81 5.49 -7.34
CA GLU A 30 -7.01 4.73 -7.00
C GLU A 30 -6.74 3.79 -5.82
N GLN A 31 -7.76 3.54 -5.01
CA GLN A 31 -7.67 2.63 -3.88
C GLN A 31 -9.01 2.06 -3.46
N MET A 32 -8.97 0.87 -2.89
CA MET A 32 -10.12 0.31 -2.17
C MET A 32 -10.32 1.04 -0.84
N PRO A 33 -11.57 1.38 -0.46
CA PRO A 33 -11.89 1.86 0.89
C PRO A 33 -11.56 0.81 1.95
N THR A 34 -10.96 1.25 3.05
CA THR A 34 -10.69 0.42 4.23
C THR A 34 -11.29 1.06 5.49
N ASN A 35 -11.28 0.32 6.60
CA ASN A 35 -11.77 0.84 7.88
C ASN A 35 -10.99 2.07 8.38
N TYR A 36 -9.72 2.22 8.01
CA TYR A 36 -8.89 3.34 8.44
C TYR A 36 -8.79 4.47 7.41
N LEU A 37 -9.16 4.21 6.16
CA LEU A 37 -9.20 5.22 5.10
C LEU A 37 -10.49 5.00 4.28
N PRO A 38 -11.63 5.48 4.80
CA PRO A 38 -12.92 5.38 4.12
C PRO A 38 -12.95 6.30 2.90
N GLU A 39 -13.86 6.03 1.96
CA GLU A 39 -14.00 6.81 0.72
C GLU A 39 -14.13 8.32 0.96
N SER A 40 -14.80 8.73 2.03
CA SER A 40 -14.94 10.15 2.41
C SER A 40 -13.63 10.85 2.78
N GLN A 41 -12.54 10.10 2.97
CA GLN A 41 -11.20 10.58 3.34
C GLN A 41 -10.13 10.20 2.29
N ASN A 42 -10.52 9.60 1.16
CA ASN A 42 -9.58 9.14 0.14
C ASN A 42 -9.25 10.25 -0.88
N TYR A 43 -8.99 11.48 -0.42
CA TYR A 43 -8.64 12.61 -1.29
C TYR A 43 -7.18 13.02 -1.14
N CYS A 44 -6.55 13.49 -2.23
CA CYS A 44 -5.15 13.93 -2.27
C CYS A 44 -4.14 12.98 -1.59
N VAL A 45 -4.36 11.67 -1.70
CA VAL A 45 -3.63 10.68 -0.92
C VAL A 45 -2.21 10.49 -1.45
N TYR A 46 -1.22 10.51 -0.55
CA TYR A 46 0.17 10.18 -0.89
C TYR A 46 0.87 9.40 0.23
N ALA A 47 1.94 8.71 -0.15
CA ALA A 47 2.83 8.02 0.78
C ALA A 47 4.29 8.47 0.58
N GLU A 48 4.99 8.66 1.68
CA GLU A 48 6.43 8.94 1.74
C GLU A 48 7.12 7.95 2.68
N TYR A 49 8.38 7.67 2.37
CA TYR A 49 9.14 6.63 3.05
C TYR A 49 10.51 7.16 3.46
N THR A 50 11.05 6.63 4.55
CA THR A 50 12.43 6.92 4.97
C THR A 50 13.05 5.67 5.54
N LEU A 51 14.18 5.25 4.97
CA LEU A 51 14.96 4.12 5.48
C LEU A 51 15.59 4.47 6.83
N GLY A 52 15.55 3.52 7.78
CA GLY A 52 16.13 3.70 9.10
C GLY A 52 15.92 2.49 10.00
N SER A 53 16.69 2.37 11.08
CA SER A 53 16.47 1.29 12.05
C SER A 53 15.54 1.74 13.18
N HIS A 54 14.51 0.95 13.45
CA HIS A 54 13.55 1.19 14.52
C HIS A 54 13.42 -0.03 15.45
N LEU A 55 12.69 0.14 16.55
CA LEU A 55 12.35 -0.95 17.46
C LEU A 55 11.60 -2.06 16.73
N TYR A 56 11.63 -3.28 17.29
CA TYR A 56 10.92 -4.46 16.75
C TYR A 56 11.36 -4.90 15.34
N GLY A 57 12.49 -4.37 14.85
CA GLY A 57 13.09 -4.78 13.59
C GLY A 57 12.48 -4.13 12.36
N TYR A 58 11.78 -2.99 12.50
CA TYR A 58 11.34 -2.22 11.34
C TYR A 58 12.52 -1.46 10.71
N GLU A 59 12.51 -1.37 9.38
CA GLU A 59 13.57 -0.76 8.56
C GLU A 59 13.12 0.49 7.77
N VAL A 60 11.83 0.79 7.78
CA VAL A 60 11.25 1.90 7.02
C VAL A 60 10.27 2.68 7.89
N SER A 61 10.41 4.00 7.98
CA SER A 61 9.34 4.89 8.44
C SER A 61 8.38 5.17 7.29
N VAL A 62 7.08 5.12 7.57
CA VAL A 62 5.99 5.36 6.62
C VAL A 62 5.22 6.60 7.05
N ARG A 63 5.03 7.53 6.11
CA ARG A 63 4.14 8.66 6.25
C ARG A 63 3.07 8.60 5.19
N ASN A 64 1.82 8.48 5.62
CA ASN A 64 0.65 8.58 4.75
C ASN A 64 -0.05 9.90 5.02
N HIS A 65 -0.47 10.57 3.95
CA HIS A 65 -1.33 11.74 3.99
C HIS A 65 -2.59 11.45 3.19
N ALA A 66 -3.71 11.95 3.68
CA ALA A 66 -4.99 11.96 2.98
C ALA A 66 -5.81 13.17 3.43
N GLU A 67 -6.87 13.49 2.69
CA GLU A 67 -7.77 14.60 2.98
C GLU A 67 -9.22 14.14 2.93
N ASP A 68 -10.08 14.80 3.70
CA ASP A 68 -11.52 14.69 3.50
C ASP A 68 -11.89 15.06 2.06
N VAL A 69 -12.79 14.31 1.43
CA VAL A 69 -13.35 14.64 0.12
C VAL A 69 -14.20 15.91 0.20
N ALA A 70 -14.87 16.14 1.32
CA ALA A 70 -15.70 17.31 1.53
C ALA A 70 -14.86 18.54 1.89
N ASP A 71 -15.28 19.71 1.42
CA ASP A 71 -14.73 20.99 1.88
C ASP A 71 -14.82 21.11 3.41
N PRO A 72 -13.76 21.59 4.10
CA PRO A 72 -12.60 22.29 3.55
C PRO A 72 -11.37 21.39 3.29
N HIS A 73 -11.56 20.09 2.99
CA HIS A 73 -10.47 19.12 2.79
C HIS A 73 -9.55 18.98 4.00
N ALA A 74 -10.12 18.64 5.16
CA ALA A 74 -9.34 18.46 6.37
C ALA A 74 -8.27 17.37 6.17
N ALA A 75 -7.01 17.68 6.50
CA ALA A 75 -5.88 16.78 6.32
C ALA A 75 -5.75 15.76 7.46
N HIS A 76 -5.44 14.54 7.08
CA HIS A 76 -5.11 13.40 7.93
C HIS A 76 -3.69 12.94 7.60
N ASP A 77 -2.73 13.27 8.46
CA ASP A 77 -1.32 12.93 8.27
C ASP A 77 -0.86 12.01 9.39
N SER A 78 -0.35 10.83 9.04
CA SER A 78 0.17 9.88 10.03
C SER A 78 1.46 10.34 10.69
N GLY A 79 2.14 11.35 10.12
CA GLY A 79 3.53 11.65 10.41
C GLY A 79 4.40 10.39 10.25
N ASN A 80 5.45 10.28 11.06
CA ASN A 80 6.37 9.14 11.07
C ASN A 80 5.99 8.09 12.14
N THR A 81 4.68 7.90 12.39
CA THR A 81 4.21 6.98 13.44
C THR A 81 4.02 5.55 12.94
N LEU A 82 3.99 5.34 11.62
CA LEU A 82 3.93 4.03 10.98
C LEU A 82 5.33 3.59 10.56
N CYS A 83 5.57 2.28 10.67
CA CYS A 83 6.82 1.66 10.30
C CYS A 83 6.55 0.39 9.49
N ALA A 84 7.46 0.05 8.58
CA ALA A 84 7.44 -1.17 7.81
C ALA A 84 8.68 -2.03 8.10
N LYS A 85 8.44 -3.34 8.16
CA LYS A 85 9.47 -4.37 8.28
C LYS A 85 9.59 -5.06 6.93
N VAL A 86 10.82 -5.29 6.48
CA VAL A 86 11.11 -6.03 5.26
C VAL A 86 11.04 -7.53 5.57
N VAL A 87 10.12 -8.24 4.92
CA VAL A 87 9.96 -9.70 5.08
C VAL A 87 10.68 -10.43 3.97
N ASP A 88 10.48 -9.99 2.74
CA ASP A 88 11.17 -10.50 1.55
C ASP A 88 11.24 -9.37 0.52
N GLU A 89 12.38 -8.70 0.46
CA GLU A 89 12.61 -7.56 -0.43
C GLU A 89 12.44 -7.94 -1.89
N ALA A 90 13.06 -9.03 -2.34
CA ALA A 90 13.06 -9.41 -3.76
C ALA A 90 11.65 -9.68 -4.30
N SER A 91 10.73 -10.11 -3.42
CA SER A 91 9.32 -10.30 -3.75
C SER A 91 8.39 -9.16 -3.33
N GLY A 92 8.93 -8.03 -2.87
CA GLY A 92 8.14 -6.84 -2.51
C GLY A 92 7.24 -7.04 -1.29
N LYS A 93 7.60 -7.92 -0.36
CA LYS A 93 6.79 -8.22 0.84
C LYS A 93 7.31 -7.50 2.06
N LEU A 94 6.46 -6.62 2.59
CA LEU A 94 6.67 -5.91 3.85
C LEU A 94 5.51 -6.18 4.82
N GLU A 95 5.71 -5.79 6.07
CA GLU A 95 4.70 -5.74 7.12
C GLU A 95 4.64 -4.34 7.72
N VAL A 96 3.47 -3.72 7.80
CA VAL A 96 3.27 -2.33 8.25
C VAL A 96 2.44 -2.28 9.54
N ALA A 97 2.86 -1.45 10.49
CA ALA A 97 2.13 -1.15 11.71
C ALA A 97 2.58 0.18 12.32
N PRO A 98 1.85 0.71 13.32
CA PRO A 98 2.41 1.70 14.23
C PRO A 98 3.76 1.26 14.82
N CYS A 99 4.78 2.12 14.76
CA CYS A 99 6.15 1.81 15.14
C CYS A 99 6.32 1.30 16.58
N PHE A 100 5.39 1.66 17.48
CA PHE A 100 5.42 1.23 18.89
C PHE A 100 4.85 -0.18 19.11
N LEU A 101 4.24 -0.79 18.09
CA LEU A 101 3.73 -2.15 18.17
C LEU A 101 4.79 -3.17 17.74
N PRO A 102 4.87 -4.33 18.39
CA PRO A 102 5.69 -5.44 17.93
C PRO A 102 5.34 -5.89 16.51
N ALA A 103 6.35 -6.21 15.69
CA ALA A 103 6.18 -6.56 14.27
C ALA A 103 5.28 -7.77 14.01
N PHE A 104 5.11 -8.70 14.96
CA PHE A 104 4.17 -9.83 14.77
C PHE A 104 2.69 -9.42 14.76
N LEU A 105 2.37 -8.18 15.13
CA LEU A 105 1.02 -7.59 15.00
C LEU A 105 0.84 -6.80 13.70
N ALA A 106 1.90 -6.65 12.90
CA ALA A 106 1.88 -5.88 11.68
C ALA A 106 1.08 -6.57 10.58
N GLY A 107 0.47 -5.75 9.73
CA GLY A 107 -0.33 -6.20 8.59
C GLY A 107 0.52 -6.32 7.34
N PRO A 108 0.20 -7.24 6.41
CA PRO A 108 0.93 -7.36 5.15
C PRO A 108 0.79 -6.11 4.28
N TYR A 109 1.89 -5.71 3.65
CA TYR A 109 2.00 -4.71 2.60
C TYR A 109 2.80 -5.33 1.46
N TRP A 110 2.13 -5.77 0.40
CA TRP A 110 2.74 -6.55 -0.67
C TRP A 110 2.70 -5.75 -1.97
N VAL A 111 3.86 -5.44 -2.52
CA VAL A 111 3.99 -4.87 -3.85
C VAL A 111 3.73 -5.98 -4.86
N VAL A 112 2.59 -5.93 -5.55
CA VAL A 112 2.19 -6.98 -6.49
C VAL A 112 2.71 -6.75 -7.90
N ASP A 113 2.92 -5.49 -8.27
CA ASP A 113 3.57 -5.09 -9.51
C ASP A 113 4.27 -3.74 -9.32
N TYR A 114 5.37 -3.52 -10.03
CA TYR A 114 6.23 -2.35 -9.86
C TYR A 114 7.15 -2.15 -11.06
N ASP A 115 7.18 -0.91 -11.55
CA ASP A 115 8.18 -0.46 -12.52
C ASP A 115 8.56 0.99 -12.18
N GLU A 116 9.79 1.17 -11.70
CA GLU A 116 10.31 2.50 -11.36
C GLU A 116 10.41 3.42 -12.57
N SER A 117 10.76 2.87 -13.73
CA SER A 117 10.97 3.64 -14.96
C SER A 117 9.66 4.13 -15.57
N ALA A 118 8.62 3.29 -15.51
CA ALA A 118 7.25 3.68 -15.86
C ALA A 118 6.58 4.51 -14.74
N GLY A 119 7.11 4.42 -13.52
CA GLY A 119 6.69 5.23 -12.38
C GLY A 119 5.39 4.79 -11.75
N TYR A 120 5.14 3.48 -11.65
CA TYR A 120 3.96 2.91 -10.99
C TYR A 120 4.30 1.81 -9.99
N ALA A 121 3.37 1.58 -9.05
CA ALA A 121 3.34 0.40 -8.21
C ALA A 121 1.90 0.00 -7.88
N LEU A 122 1.66 -1.31 -7.77
CA LEU A 122 0.40 -1.86 -7.29
C LEU A 122 0.66 -2.52 -5.93
N ILE A 123 -0.13 -2.14 -4.94
CA ILE A 123 0.05 -2.59 -3.56
C ILE A 123 -1.21 -3.34 -3.15
N SER A 124 -1.05 -4.53 -2.61
CA SER A 124 -2.11 -5.29 -1.96
C SER A 124 -1.82 -5.42 -0.47
N GLY A 125 -2.85 -5.23 0.36
CA GLY A 125 -2.73 -5.45 1.80
C GLY A 125 -2.72 -6.94 2.16
N GLY A 126 -1.98 -7.78 1.44
CA GLY A 126 -1.96 -9.24 1.57
C GLY A 126 -2.54 -9.99 0.35
N ALA A 127 -2.71 -11.31 0.47
CA ALA A 127 -3.32 -12.12 -0.59
C ALA A 127 -4.82 -11.81 -0.72
N PRO A 128 -5.37 -11.73 -1.94
CA PRO A 128 -6.80 -11.50 -2.14
C PRO A 128 -7.59 -12.79 -1.92
N THR A 129 -8.00 -13.06 -0.68
CA THR A 129 -8.65 -14.31 -0.27
C THR A 129 -10.18 -14.30 -0.41
N GLN A 130 -10.79 -13.15 -0.69
CA GLN A 130 -12.24 -12.98 -0.71
C GLN A 130 -12.79 -13.07 -2.13
N GLU A 131 -13.77 -13.94 -2.34
CA GLU A 131 -14.49 -14.04 -3.61
C GLU A 131 -15.47 -12.86 -3.79
N THR A 132 -15.49 -12.28 -4.98
CA THR A 132 -16.43 -11.24 -5.41
C THR A 132 -17.01 -11.59 -6.77
N ALA A 133 -18.04 -10.87 -7.22
CA ALA A 133 -18.59 -11.05 -8.56
C ALA A 133 -17.57 -10.77 -9.69
N GLY A 134 -16.53 -9.96 -9.41
CA GLY A 134 -15.51 -9.56 -10.38
C GLY A 134 -14.18 -10.29 -10.25
N GLY A 135 -14.03 -11.25 -9.34
CA GLY A 135 -12.76 -11.94 -9.06
C GLY A 135 -12.44 -11.95 -7.57
N CYS A 136 -11.15 -11.90 -7.23
CA CYS A 136 -10.69 -11.93 -5.85
C CYS A 136 -10.41 -10.53 -5.32
N SER A 137 -10.66 -10.34 -4.02
CA SER A 137 -10.42 -9.09 -3.29
C SER A 137 -9.71 -9.38 -1.98
N THR A 138 -9.00 -8.39 -1.45
CA THR A 138 -8.62 -8.36 -0.03
C THR A 138 -9.85 -8.00 0.83
N GLY A 139 -9.69 -7.99 2.16
CA GLY A 139 -10.71 -7.48 3.06
C GLY A 139 -10.82 -5.95 3.04
N THR A 140 -11.72 -5.42 3.88
CA THR A 140 -11.92 -3.98 4.09
C THR A 140 -11.53 -3.52 5.51
N GLY A 141 -10.94 -4.41 6.31
CA GLY A 141 -10.49 -4.15 7.67
C GLY A 141 -9.22 -3.29 7.77
N THR A 142 -8.44 -3.51 8.83
CA THR A 142 -7.12 -2.87 9.00
C THR A 142 -5.99 -3.69 8.37
N ASN A 143 -5.91 -4.98 8.72
CA ASN A 143 -4.93 -5.92 8.16
C ASN A 143 -5.62 -6.84 7.14
N ASN A 144 -4.84 -7.41 6.21
CA ASN A 144 -5.36 -8.28 5.15
C ASN A 144 -6.38 -7.56 4.25
N ALA A 145 -6.21 -6.25 4.05
CA ALA A 145 -7.22 -5.36 3.53
C ALA A 145 -6.64 -4.28 2.62
N GLY A 146 -7.45 -3.84 1.66
CA GLY A 146 -7.12 -2.77 0.72
C GLY A 146 -6.27 -3.21 -0.47
N PHE A 147 -6.30 -2.36 -1.47
CA PHE A 147 -5.53 -2.42 -2.71
C PHE A 147 -5.35 -0.99 -3.18
N TRP A 148 -4.16 -0.66 -3.70
CA TRP A 148 -3.82 0.70 -4.10
C TRP A 148 -3.03 0.72 -5.40
N ILE A 149 -3.30 1.73 -6.22
CA ILE A 149 -2.57 2.04 -7.45
C ILE A 149 -1.79 3.32 -7.22
N PHE A 150 -0.46 3.18 -7.20
CA PHE A 150 0.47 4.26 -6.94
C PHE A 150 1.11 4.73 -8.24
N THR A 151 1.40 6.03 -8.30
CA THR A 151 2.22 6.62 -9.37
C THR A 151 3.21 7.64 -8.80
N ARG A 152 4.33 7.84 -9.50
CA ARG A 152 5.32 8.88 -9.13
C ARG A 152 4.81 10.30 -9.37
N GLN A 153 3.90 10.48 -10.34
CA GLN A 153 3.36 11.78 -10.70
C GLN A 153 2.01 12.02 -10.03
N GLN A 154 1.79 13.23 -9.51
CA GLN A 154 0.51 13.58 -8.91
C GLN A 154 -0.60 13.63 -9.95
N THR A 155 -0.32 14.24 -11.10
CA THR A 155 -1.26 14.30 -12.22
C THR A 155 -1.42 12.91 -12.80
N ARG A 156 -2.68 12.44 -12.89
CA ARG A 156 -3.02 11.15 -13.47
C ARG A 156 -2.51 11.06 -14.91
N ASN A 157 -1.85 9.95 -15.23
CA ASN A 157 -1.53 9.57 -16.59
C ASN A 157 -2.58 8.57 -17.08
N GLU A 158 -3.50 9.00 -17.92
CA GLU A 158 -4.63 8.19 -18.42
C GLU A 158 -4.21 6.98 -19.28
N THR A 159 -2.95 6.91 -19.72
CA THR A 159 -2.44 5.71 -20.41
C THR A 159 -1.88 4.69 -19.43
N LEU A 160 -1.42 5.14 -18.25
CA LEU A 160 -0.85 4.29 -17.22
C LEU A 160 -1.91 3.79 -16.24
N VAL A 161 -2.89 4.65 -15.91
CA VAL A 161 -4.00 4.33 -15.00
C VAL A 161 -5.29 4.40 -15.82
N THR A 162 -5.68 3.25 -16.37
CA THR A 162 -6.78 3.10 -17.33
C THR A 162 -8.05 2.56 -16.71
#